data_AF-D3CZ00-F1
#
_entry.id   AF-D3CZ00-F1
#
_cell.length_a   1.000
_cell.length_b   1.000
_cell.length_c   1.000
_cell.angle_alpha   90.00
_cell.angle_beta   90.00
_cell.angle_gamma   90.00
#
_symmetry.space_group_name_H-M   'P 1'
#
loop_
_entity.id
_entity.type
_entity.pdbx_description
1 polymer ?
#
loop_
_entity_poly.entity_id
_entity_poly.type
_entity_poly.pdbx_seq_one_letter_code
_entity_poly.pdbx_strand_id
1 'polypeptide(L)'
;MAEVGLRLNPTKTRIVYCKDSNRRGRHPAVMFDFLGYTFRPLPAVNRRTGKMFTSFGPSMSRDQQTRKGREIRRWRMHLRTGRTLTDLAAGINPYVRGWMNYWGHFNKSQM
;
A
#
# COMPACT_ATOMS: atom_id res chain seq x y z
N MET A 1 -2.18 21.53 21.06
CA MET A 1 -2.80 21.88 19.76
C MET A 1 -3.52 23.21 19.83
N ALA A 2 -4.48 23.40 20.75
CA ALA A 2 -5.16 24.69 20.91
C ALA A 2 -4.20 25.84 21.30
N GLU A 3 -3.19 25.56 22.13
CA GLU A 3 -2.14 26.50 22.53
C GLU A 3 -1.30 27.05 21.35
N VAL A 4 -1.30 26.34 20.21
CA VAL A 4 -0.61 26.76 18.98
C VAL A 4 -1.60 27.11 17.86
N GLY A 5 -2.88 27.32 18.19
CA GLY A 5 -3.92 27.71 17.23
C GLY A 5 -4.36 26.62 16.25
N LEU A 6 -4.08 25.33 16.53
CA LEU A 6 -4.43 24.20 15.66
C LEU A 6 -5.60 23.39 16.20
N ARG A 7 -6.44 22.89 15.29
CA ARG A 7 -7.55 21.97 15.58
C ARG A 7 -7.48 20.72 14.71
N LEU A 8 -7.84 19.58 15.28
CA LEU A 8 -7.97 18.32 14.54
C LEU A 8 -9.17 18.36 13.59
N ASN A 9 -8.98 17.86 12.38
CA ASN A 9 -10.07 17.70 11.44
C ASN A 9 -10.93 16.48 11.85
N PRO A 10 -12.23 16.67 12.15
CA PRO A 10 -13.09 15.61 12.69
C PRO A 10 -13.38 14.48 11.70
N THR A 11 -13.31 14.74 10.38
CA THR A 11 -13.55 13.70 9.37
C THR A 11 -12.30 12.86 9.09
N LYS A 12 -11.11 13.44 9.28
CA LYS A 12 -9.83 12.73 9.10
C LYS A 12 -9.37 12.00 10.37
N THR A 13 -9.78 12.47 11.54
CA THR A 13 -9.33 11.94 12.83
C THR A 13 -10.24 10.82 13.31
N ARG A 14 -9.67 9.65 13.58
CA ARG A 14 -10.39 8.49 14.13
C ARG A 14 -9.46 7.56 14.88
N ILE A 15 -10.01 6.86 15.87
CA ILE A 15 -9.32 5.76 16.55
C ILE A 15 -9.55 4.49 15.74
N VAL A 16 -8.49 3.73 15.47
CA VAL A 16 -8.55 2.49 14.70
C VAL A 16 -8.08 1.32 15.54
N TYR A 17 -8.84 0.23 15.48
CA TYR A 17 -8.49 -1.00 16.15
C TYR A 17 -7.56 -1.85 15.29
N CYS A 18 -6.32 -2.01 15.75
CA CYS A 18 -5.30 -2.80 15.07
C CYS A 18 -5.54 -4.31 15.25
N LYS A 19 -6.47 -4.86 14.47
CA LYS A 19 -6.87 -6.27 14.56
C LYS A 19 -5.79 -7.24 14.08
N ASP A 20 -5.55 -8.29 14.84
CA ASP A 20 -4.63 -9.40 14.53
C ASP A 20 -5.17 -10.73 15.10
N SER A 21 -4.40 -11.81 14.99
CA SER A 21 -4.78 -13.15 15.48
C SER A 21 -5.11 -13.22 16.97
N ASN A 22 -4.48 -12.38 17.80
CA ASN A 22 -4.68 -12.35 19.25
C ASN A 22 -5.78 -11.37 19.65
N ARG A 23 -5.97 -10.31 18.85
CA ARG A 23 -6.91 -9.21 19.07
C ARG A 23 -8.26 -9.46 18.37
N ARG A 24 -9.13 -10.25 19.00
CA ARG A 24 -10.39 -10.74 18.39
C ARG A 24 -11.59 -9.78 18.41
N GLY A 25 -11.47 -8.62 19.05
CA GLY A 25 -12.51 -7.58 19.09
C GLY A 25 -13.08 -7.21 17.71
N ARG A 26 -14.35 -6.77 17.70
CA ARG A 26 -15.05 -6.28 16.51
C ARG A 26 -15.27 -4.78 16.66
N HIS A 27 -14.69 -4.01 15.76
CA HIS A 27 -14.79 -2.56 15.73
C HIS A 27 -15.10 -2.11 14.30
N PRO A 28 -15.78 -0.97 14.12
CA PRO A 28 -16.11 -0.46 12.79
C PRO A 28 -14.87 -0.04 12.00
N ALA A 29 -13.88 0.57 12.67
CA ALA A 29 -12.63 1.00 12.06
C ALA A 29 -11.51 0.01 12.40
N VAL A 30 -11.05 -0.74 11.40
CA VAL A 30 -9.95 -1.72 11.51
C VAL A 30 -8.83 -1.48 10.50
N MET A 31 -8.84 -0.34 9.81
CA MET A 31 -7.78 0.04 8.89
C MET A 31 -7.67 1.56 8.77
N PHE A 32 -6.50 2.05 8.40
CA PHE A 32 -6.28 3.45 8.09
C PHE A 32 -5.19 3.61 7.02
N ASP A 33 -5.24 4.74 6.34
CA ASP A 33 -4.22 5.11 5.37
C ASP A 33 -3.20 6.06 5.98
N PHE A 34 -1.92 5.81 5.73
CA PHE A 34 -0.82 6.67 6.13
C PHE A 34 0.30 6.59 5.09
N LEU A 35 0.72 7.76 4.59
CA LEU A 35 1.79 7.90 3.59
C LEU A 35 1.64 6.96 2.37
N GLY A 36 0.41 6.77 1.90
CA GLY A 36 0.15 5.92 0.73
C GLY A 36 0.11 4.41 1.01
N TYR A 37 0.22 3.99 2.26
CA TYR A 37 -0.07 2.62 2.70
C TYR A 37 -1.42 2.56 3.39
N THR A 38 -2.13 1.44 3.23
CA THR A 38 -3.23 1.04 4.10
C THR A 38 -2.70 0.06 5.13
N PHE A 39 -2.75 0.45 6.40
CA PHE A 39 -2.50 -0.43 7.54
C PHE A 39 -3.77 -1.22 7.86
N ARG A 40 -3.70 -2.55 7.78
CA ARG A 40 -4.86 -3.43 7.94
C ARG A 40 -4.46 -4.82 8.44
N PRO A 41 -5.42 -5.66 8.85
CA PRO A 41 -5.19 -7.08 9.08
C PRO A 41 -4.81 -7.76 7.77
N LEU A 42 -3.68 -8.46 7.78
CA LEU A 42 -3.04 -9.12 6.64
C LEU A 42 -2.59 -10.53 7.01
N PRO A 43 -2.68 -11.49 6.08
CA PRO A 43 -2.01 -12.77 6.24
C PRO A 43 -0.49 -12.58 6.34
N ALA A 44 0.11 -13.23 7.32
CA ALA A 44 1.55 -13.32 7.51
C ALA A 44 1.95 -14.75 7.81
N VAL A 45 3.20 -15.09 7.52
CA VAL A 45 3.76 -16.42 7.79
C VAL A 45 4.78 -16.30 8.90
N ASN A 46 4.64 -17.13 9.93
CA ASN A 46 5.63 -17.23 10.98
C ASN A 46 6.88 -17.90 10.39
N ARG A 47 8.00 -17.17 10.32
CA ARG A 47 9.24 -17.67 9.69
C ARG A 47 9.83 -18.90 10.37
N ARG A 48 9.56 -19.11 11.67
CA ARG A 48 10.09 -20.26 12.42
C ARG A 48 9.23 -21.50 12.27
N THR A 49 7.91 -21.34 12.27
CA THR A 49 6.96 -22.47 12.30
C THR A 49 6.24 -22.72 10.98
N GLY A 50 6.39 -21.82 9.99
CA GLY A 50 5.69 -21.89 8.71
C GLY A 50 4.18 -21.62 8.79
N LYS A 51 3.62 -21.41 9.99
CA LYS A 51 2.18 -21.25 10.17
C LYS A 51 1.71 -19.88 9.70
N MET A 52 0.60 -19.87 8.96
CA MET A 52 -0.13 -18.66 8.59
C MET A 52 -0.85 -18.09 9.81
N PHE A 53 -0.78 -16.77 9.98
CA PHE A 53 -1.51 -16.03 11.01
C PHE A 53 -1.92 -14.66 10.46
N THR A 54 -2.79 -13.95 11.18
CA THR A 54 -3.18 -12.58 10.83
C THR A 54 -2.31 -11.61 11.63
N SER A 55 -1.60 -10.75 10.93
CA SER A 55 -0.84 -9.63 11.50
C SER A 55 -1.47 -8.30 11.09
N PHE A 56 -1.28 -7.25 11.87
CA PHE A 56 -1.64 -5.91 11.44
C PHE A 56 -0.44 -5.25 10.78
N GLY A 57 -0.55 -4.92 9.48
CA GLY A 57 0.60 -4.45 8.71
C GLY A 57 0.23 -3.57 7.53
N PRO A 58 1.23 -2.92 6.92
CA PRO A 58 1.04 -2.04 5.77
C PRO A 58 0.87 -2.82 4.46
N SER A 59 0.04 -2.27 3.57
CA SER A 59 -0.15 -2.68 2.18
C SER A 59 -0.27 -1.44 1.30
N MET A 60 0.00 -1.51 0.00
CA MET A 60 -0.20 -0.35 -0.89
C MET A 60 -1.67 0.07 -0.87
N SER A 61 -1.94 1.34 -0.58
CA SER A 61 -3.33 1.82 -0.50
C SER A 61 -4.04 1.73 -1.85
N ARG A 62 -5.36 1.49 -1.81
CA ARG A 62 -6.19 1.34 -3.02
C ARG A 62 -6.13 2.56 -3.93
N ASP A 63 -6.03 3.75 -3.34
CA ASP A 63 -5.88 5.02 -4.08
C ASP A 63 -4.56 5.06 -4.84
N GLN A 64 -3.46 4.61 -4.19
CA GLN A 64 -2.17 4.53 -4.85
C GLN A 64 -2.18 3.47 -5.96
N GLN A 65 -2.74 2.28 -5.72
CA GLN A 65 -2.87 1.23 -6.74
C GLN A 65 -3.64 1.76 -7.97
N THR A 66 -4.75 2.46 -7.74
CA THR A 66 -5.57 3.07 -8.80
C THR A 66 -4.78 4.15 -9.56
N ARG A 67 -4.06 5.01 -8.84
CA ARG A 67 -3.23 6.07 -9.43
C ARG A 67 -2.12 5.48 -10.31
N LYS A 68 -1.41 4.46 -9.82
CA LYS A 68 -0.34 3.80 -10.58
C LYS A 68 -0.87 3.02 -11.77
N GLY A 69 -2.00 2.33 -11.62
CA GLY A 69 -2.69 1.69 -12.75
C GLY A 69 -3.11 2.70 -13.84
N ARG A 70 -3.55 3.91 -13.46
CA ARG A 70 -3.83 5.00 -14.42
C ARG A 70 -2.55 5.51 -15.09
N GLU A 71 -1.46 5.63 -14.35
CA GLU A 71 -0.14 6.02 -14.87
C GLU A 71 0.35 5.04 -15.94
N ILE A 72 0.30 3.72 -15.67
CA ILE A 72 0.64 2.67 -16.63
C ILE A 72 -0.22 2.76 -17.89
N ARG A 73 -1.55 2.92 -17.75
CA ARG A 73 -2.47 3.04 -18.90
C ARG A 73 -2.13 4.24 -19.80
N ARG A 74 -1.67 5.36 -19.21
CA ARG A 74 -1.29 6.57 -19.95
C ARG A 74 -0.03 6.38 -20.79
N TRP A 75 0.83 5.41 -20.48
CA TRP A 75 2.00 5.12 -21.31
C TRP A 75 1.65 4.62 -22.72
N ARG A 76 0.41 4.12 -22.91
CA ARG A 76 -0.13 3.62 -24.19
C ARG A 76 0.87 2.69 -24.91
N MET A 77 1.44 1.74 -24.16
CA MET A 77 2.48 0.83 -24.67
C MET A 77 2.05 0.07 -25.93
N HIS A 78 0.76 -0.27 -26.03
CA HIS A 78 0.16 -0.92 -27.20
C HIS A 78 0.28 -0.11 -28.50
N LEU A 79 0.50 1.22 -28.43
CA LEU A 79 0.72 2.07 -29.61
C LEU A 79 2.20 2.21 -30.00
N ARG A 80 3.13 1.63 -29.23
CA ARG A 80 4.58 1.79 -29.44
C ARG A 80 5.15 0.59 -30.20
N THR A 81 4.60 0.31 -31.37
CA THR A 81 4.94 -0.89 -32.19
C THR A 81 6.35 -0.87 -32.77
N GLY A 82 6.95 0.30 -32.96
CA GLY A 82 8.32 0.46 -33.48
C GLY A 82 9.44 0.33 -32.45
N ARG A 83 9.17 -0.18 -31.24
CA ARG A 83 10.16 -0.32 -30.16
C ARG A 83 10.33 -1.78 -29.78
N THR A 84 11.55 -2.15 -29.42
CA THR A 84 11.80 -3.47 -28.84
C THR A 84 11.24 -3.54 -27.42
N LEU A 85 11.05 -4.76 -26.91
CA LEU A 85 10.69 -4.96 -25.51
C LEU A 85 11.75 -4.34 -24.57
N THR A 86 13.02 -4.41 -24.95
CA THR A 86 14.14 -3.82 -24.20
C THR A 86 14.03 -2.30 -24.11
N ASP A 87 13.66 -1.63 -25.20
CA ASP A 87 13.47 -0.17 -25.23
C ASP A 87 12.30 0.28 -24.36
N LEU A 88 11.22 -0.50 -24.35
CA LEU A 88 10.08 -0.26 -23.48
C LEU A 88 10.48 -0.47 -22.01
N ALA A 89 11.17 -1.57 -21.71
CA ALA A 89 11.65 -1.87 -20.36
C ALA A 89 12.61 -0.79 -19.84
N ALA A 90 13.53 -0.28 -20.66
CA ALA A 90 14.45 0.78 -20.27
C ALA A 90 13.72 2.05 -19.80
N GLY A 91 12.60 2.42 -20.46
CA GLY A 91 11.78 3.56 -20.05
C GLY A 91 10.88 3.30 -18.84
N ILE A 92 10.43 2.06 -18.63
CA ILE A 92 9.44 1.69 -17.60
C ILE A 92 10.10 1.31 -16.27
N ASN A 93 11.22 0.58 -16.35
CA ASN A 93 11.89 -0.02 -15.20
C ASN A 93 12.22 0.99 -14.09
N PRO A 94 12.67 2.23 -14.36
CA PRO A 94 12.94 3.21 -13.30
C PRO A 94 11.70 3.52 -12.43
N TYR A 95 10.52 3.63 -13.05
CA TYR A 95 9.27 3.92 -12.34
C TYR A 95 8.83 2.73 -11.48
N VAL A 96 8.77 1.54 -12.08
CA VAL A 96 8.34 0.32 -11.39
C VAL A 96 9.30 -0.02 -10.26
N ARG A 97 10.61 0.15 -10.46
CA ARG A 97 11.62 -0.02 -9.41
C ARG A 97 11.40 0.94 -8.25
N GLY A 98 11.12 2.21 -8.53
CA GLY A 98 10.76 3.18 -7.50
C GLY A 98 9.53 2.75 -6.69
N TRP A 99 8.50 2.23 -7.35
CA TRP A 99 7.29 1.76 -6.68
C TRP A 99 7.55 0.52 -5.82
N MET A 100 8.31 -0.45 -6.34
CA MET A 100 8.72 -1.64 -5.59
C MET A 100 9.60 -1.30 -4.38
N ASN A 101 10.52 -0.34 -4.52
CA ASN A 101 11.37 0.08 -3.42
C ASN A 101 10.59 0.78 -2.31
N TYR A 102 9.58 1.58 -2.68
CA TYR A 102 8.71 2.23 -1.71
C TYR A 102 7.69 1.23 -1.13
N TRP A 103 6.68 0.84 -1.89
CA TRP A 103 5.57 0.03 -1.35
C TRP A 103 5.96 -1.42 -1.01
N GLY A 104 7.01 -1.96 -1.64
CA GLY A 104 7.53 -3.29 -1.34
C GLY A 104 8.46 -3.37 -0.13
N HIS A 105 8.78 -2.24 0.54
CA HIS A 105 9.69 -2.21 1.68
C HIS A 105 9.25 -3.15 2.83
N PHE A 106 7.96 -3.12 3.18
CA PHE A 106 7.42 -3.91 4.30
C PHE A 106 6.91 -5.28 3.87
N ASN A 107 6.21 -5.35 2.74
CA ASN A 107 5.66 -6.59 2.22
C ASN A 107 5.47 -6.53 0.70
N LYS A 108 6.40 -7.14 -0.05
CA LYS A 108 6.37 -7.16 -1.52
C LYS A 108 5.12 -7.83 -2.11
N SER A 109 4.48 -8.76 -1.40
CA SER A 109 3.27 -9.43 -1.89
C SER A 109 1.99 -8.62 -1.69
N GLN A 110 2.08 -7.46 -1.01
CA GLN A 110 0.95 -6.57 -0.73
C GLN A 110 1.11 -5.20 -1.40
N MET A 111 1.95 -5.12 -2.44
CA MET A 111 2.03 -4.02 -3.40
C MET A 111 1.03 -4.25 -4.52
#